data_AF-A0A257WBH1-F1
#
_entry.id   AF-A0A257WBH1-F1
#
_cell.length_a   1.000
_cell.length_b   1.000
_cell.length_c   1.000
_cell.angle_alpha   90.00
_cell.angle_beta   90.00
_cell.angle_gamma   90.00
#
_symmetry.space_group_name_H-M   'P 1'
#
loop_
_entity.id
_entity.type
_entity.pdbx_description
1 polymer ?
#
loop_
_entity_poly.entity_id
_entity_poly.type
_entity_poly.pdbx_seq_one_letter_code
_entity_poly.pdbx_strand_id
1 'polypeptide(L)'
;TAELVSGWRQTGHRLLIGWFPVLLLLAWSGMYASVSEDWQSRWSRGVGSIAFPREQHAMFRRWVAQQVGSEAALVLIDQSTSNPHLDLVVNNAGLADQILYGRFRPGKTDLAAVIAAFPARRVFVADAAQQRMVPAEALVN
;
A
#
# COMPACT_ATOMS: atom_id res chain seq x y z
N THR A 1 -21.53 31.92 -21.91
CA THR A 1 -22.63 31.62 -20.96
C THR A 1 -23.92 32.36 -21.31
N ALA A 2 -23.86 33.65 -21.68
CA ALA A 2 -25.05 34.43 -22.08
C ALA A 2 -25.79 33.87 -23.33
N GLU A 3 -25.07 33.40 -24.35
CA GLU A 3 -25.68 32.83 -25.58
C GLU A 3 -26.41 31.49 -25.37
N LEU A 4 -25.92 30.66 -24.43
CA LEU A 4 -26.60 29.42 -24.04
C LEU A 4 -27.92 29.71 -23.32
N VAL A 5 -27.93 30.75 -22.48
CA VAL A 5 -29.13 31.18 -21.74
C VAL A 5 -30.18 31.78 -22.69
N SER A 6 -29.78 32.56 -23.69
CA SER A 6 -30.71 33.07 -24.70
C SER A 6 -31.27 31.97 -25.59
N GLY A 7 -30.44 30.99 -25.98
CA GLY A 7 -30.87 29.82 -26.75
C GLY A 7 -31.92 28.98 -26.02
N TRP A 8 -31.71 28.68 -24.73
CA TRP A 8 -32.64 27.90 -23.92
C TRP A 8 -33.98 28.59 -23.62
N ARG A 9 -33.99 29.93 -23.58
CA ARG A 9 -35.23 30.70 -23.43
C ARG A 9 -36.14 30.60 -24.67
N GLN A 10 -35.57 30.45 -25.87
CA GLN A 10 -36.33 30.32 -27.11
C GLN A 10 -36.92 28.92 -27.32
N THR A 11 -36.29 27.87 -26.78
CA THR A 11 -36.74 26.47 -26.96
C THR A 11 -37.85 26.02 -26.00
N GLY A 12 -38.35 26.90 -25.13
CA GLY A 12 -39.48 26.59 -24.23
C GLY A 12 -39.11 25.76 -22.98
N HIS A 13 -37.84 25.44 -22.76
CA HIS A 13 -37.36 24.66 -21.61
C HIS A 13 -37.27 25.47 -20.31
N ARG A 14 -38.30 26.27 -19.99
CA ARG A 14 -38.38 27.08 -18.76
C ARG A 14 -38.27 26.23 -17.48
N LEU A 15 -38.78 24.99 -17.53
CA LEU A 15 -38.66 24.01 -16.45
C LEU A 15 -37.19 23.65 -16.14
N LEU A 16 -36.35 23.48 -17.16
CA LEU A 16 -34.92 23.18 -16.99
C LEU A 16 -34.17 24.37 -16.39
N ILE A 17 -34.48 25.60 -16.81
CA ILE A 17 -33.87 26.82 -16.26
C ILE A 17 -34.17 26.97 -14.77
N GLY A 18 -35.37 26.60 -14.31
CA GLY A 18 -35.73 26.60 -12.89
C GLY A 18 -35.14 25.41 -12.11
N TRP A 19 -34.98 24.25 -12.76
CA TRP A 19 -34.45 23.05 -12.11
C TRP A 19 -32.95 23.08 -11.87
N PHE A 20 -32.18 23.73 -12.74
CA PHE A 20 -30.72 23.86 -12.58
C PHE A 20 -30.29 24.50 -11.24
N PRO A 21 -30.84 25.66 -10.81
CA PRO A 21 -30.48 26.24 -9.53
C PRO A 21 -30.96 25.39 -8.34
N VAL A 22 -32.07 24.66 -8.49
CA VAL A 22 -32.55 23.71 -7.46
C VAL A 22 -31.57 22.55 -7.28
N LEU A 23 -31.07 21.97 -8.38
CA LEU A 23 -30.06 20.90 -8.34
C LEU A 23 -28.73 21.41 -7.76
N LEU A 24 -28.32 22.63 -8.11
CA LEU A 24 -27.11 23.26 -7.55
C LEU A 24 -27.26 23.51 -6.04
N LEU A 25 -28.42 24.00 -5.60
CA LEU A 25 -28.72 24.20 -4.18
C LEU A 25 -28.74 22.87 -3.43
N LEU A 26 -29.32 21.81 -4.01
CA LEU A 26 -29.31 20.48 -3.41
C LEU A 26 -27.88 19.93 -3.28
N ALA A 27 -27.07 20.04 -4.34
CA ALA A 27 -25.68 19.61 -4.33
C ALA A 27 -24.83 20.40 -3.32
N TRP A 28 -25.02 21.72 -3.26
CA TRP A 28 -24.37 22.59 -2.28
C TRP A 28 -24.79 22.18 -0.86
N SER A 29 -26.10 22.01 -0.62
CA SER A 29 -26.61 21.63 0.70
C SER A 29 -26.03 20.30 1.18
N GLY A 30 -25.84 19.32 0.28
CA GLY A 30 -25.16 18.06 0.58
C GLY A 30 -23.68 18.19 0.98
N MET A 31 -22.98 19.24 0.54
CA MET A 31 -21.58 19.48 0.98
C MET A 31 -21.49 19.98 2.43
N TYR A 32 -22.52 20.67 2.91
CA TYR A 32 -22.57 21.24 4.27
C TYR A 32 -23.47 20.47 5.23
N ALA A 33 -24.27 19.52 4.73
CA ALA A 33 -24.93 18.54 5.55
C ALA A 33 -23.85 17.68 6.22
N SER A 34 -23.66 17.86 7.52
CA SER A 34 -22.85 17.00 8.36
C SER A 34 -23.49 15.61 8.37
N VAL A 35 -23.06 14.77 7.43
CA VAL A 35 -23.47 13.39 7.34
C VAL A 35 -22.96 12.68 8.59
N SER A 36 -23.87 12.12 9.38
CA SER A 36 -23.57 11.34 10.58
C SER A 36 -22.58 10.20 10.24
N GLU A 37 -21.73 9.86 11.20
CA GLU A 37 -20.54 8.98 11.09
C GLU A 37 -20.75 7.61 10.39
N ASP A 38 -22.00 7.18 10.19
CA ASP A 38 -22.37 5.90 9.58
C ASP A 38 -22.28 5.86 8.04
N TRP A 39 -22.24 6.99 7.34
CA TRP A 39 -22.14 6.99 5.88
C TRP A 39 -20.70 7.17 5.40
N GLN A 40 -19.89 6.13 5.60
CA GLN A 40 -18.55 6.07 5.02
C GLN A 40 -18.61 6.11 3.49
N SER A 41 -18.36 7.30 2.95
CA SER A 41 -18.36 7.60 1.53
C SER A 41 -17.48 6.60 0.76
N ARG A 42 -17.92 6.18 -0.43
CA ARG A 42 -17.16 5.26 -1.31
C ARG A 42 -15.78 5.84 -1.70
N TRP A 43 -15.56 7.14 -1.50
CA TRP A 43 -14.28 7.83 -1.66
C TRP A 43 -13.27 7.49 -0.54
N SER A 44 -13.70 7.34 0.72
CA SER A 44 -12.79 6.92 1.81
C SER A 44 -12.26 5.49 1.58
N ARG A 45 -13.09 4.62 0.99
CA ARG A 45 -12.68 3.27 0.54
C ARG A 45 -11.67 3.30 -0.62
N GLY A 46 -11.76 4.29 -1.52
CA GLY A 46 -10.86 4.43 -2.67
C GLY A 46 -9.48 5.01 -2.32
N VAL A 47 -9.42 5.98 -1.40
CA VAL A 47 -8.14 6.52 -0.92
C VAL A 47 -7.48 5.57 0.09
N GLY A 48 -8.28 4.88 0.89
CA GLY A 48 -7.80 3.82 1.79
C GLY A 48 -7.14 2.65 1.06
N SER A 49 -7.58 2.30 -0.15
CA SER A 49 -7.07 1.12 -0.87
C SER A 49 -5.64 1.25 -1.40
N ILE A 50 -5.13 2.47 -1.62
CA ILE A 50 -3.73 2.72 -2.06
C ILE A 50 -2.84 3.09 -0.87
N ALA A 51 -3.40 3.76 0.15
CA ALA A 51 -2.69 4.05 1.38
C ALA A 51 -2.34 2.76 2.15
N PHE A 52 -3.25 1.79 2.17
CA PHE A 52 -3.12 0.58 2.96
C PHE A 52 -1.92 -0.31 2.58
N PRO A 53 -1.62 -0.61 1.29
CA PRO A 53 -0.41 -1.35 0.92
C PRO A 53 0.87 -0.59 1.26
N ARG A 54 0.90 0.72 1.02
CA ARG A 54 2.08 1.56 1.31
C ARG A 54 2.39 1.61 2.80
N GLU A 55 1.35 1.72 3.62
CA GLU A 55 1.48 1.68 5.07
C GLU A 55 2.00 0.32 5.55
N GLN A 56 1.47 -0.79 5.01
CA GLN A 56 1.96 -2.14 5.32
C GLN A 56 3.44 -2.32 4.94
N HIS A 57 3.87 -1.84 3.77
CA HIS A 57 5.29 -1.82 3.40
C HIS A 57 6.13 -1.02 4.40
N ALA A 58 5.69 0.19 4.76
CA ALA A 58 6.42 1.06 5.67
C ALA A 58 6.49 0.48 7.09
N MET A 59 5.44 -0.18 7.56
CA MET A 59 5.42 -0.87 8.85
C MET A 59 6.37 -2.06 8.86
N PHE A 60 6.33 -2.91 7.83
CA PHE A 60 7.23 -4.05 7.71
C PHE A 60 8.70 -3.60 7.67
N ARG A 61 9.03 -2.60 6.85
CA ARG A 61 10.39 -2.05 6.76
C ARG A 61 10.89 -1.49 8.08
N ARG A 62 10.04 -0.76 8.82
CA ARG A 62 10.37 -0.24 10.15
C ARG A 62 10.64 -1.37 11.14
N TRP A 63 9.80 -2.39 11.15
CA TRP A 63 9.99 -3.58 12.01
C TRP A 63 11.31 -4.30 11.70
N VAL A 64 11.61 -4.56 10.42
CA VAL A 64 12.88 -5.18 10.02
C VAL A 64 14.08 -4.33 10.44
N ALA A 65 14.04 -3.01 10.18
CA ALA A 65 15.12 -2.10 10.54
C ALA A 65 15.38 -2.08 12.05
N GLN A 66 14.33 -2.16 12.88
CA GLN A 66 14.48 -2.24 14.35
C GLN A 66 15.14 -3.55 14.80
N GLN A 67 14.86 -4.67 14.12
CA GLN A 67 15.42 -5.96 14.49
C GLN A 67 16.86 -6.15 14.00
N VAL A 68 17.17 -5.65 12.81
CA VAL A 68 18.52 -5.74 12.21
C VAL A 68 19.46 -4.68 12.79
N GLY A 69 18.94 -3.51 13.16
CA GLY A 69 19.74 -2.40 13.65
C GLY A 69 20.61 -1.79 12.54
N SER A 70 21.90 -1.60 12.82
CA SER A 70 22.87 -0.98 11.91
C SER A 70 23.73 -1.97 11.12
N GLU A 71 23.44 -3.27 11.19
CA GLU A 71 24.21 -4.28 10.47
C GLU A 71 23.76 -4.40 9.01
N ALA A 72 24.71 -4.71 8.12
CA ALA A 72 24.36 -5.06 6.75
C ALA A 72 23.71 -6.45 6.73
N ALA A 73 22.48 -6.54 6.23
CA ALA A 73 21.70 -7.77 6.31
C ALA A 73 21.03 -8.12 4.98
N LEU A 74 20.75 -9.42 4.82
CA LEU A 74 19.86 -9.97 3.81
C LEU A 74 18.68 -10.62 4.52
N VAL A 75 17.47 -10.14 4.25
CA VAL A 75 16.23 -10.62 4.86
C VAL A 75 15.42 -11.37 3.82
N LEU A 76 15.35 -12.69 3.97
CA LEU A 76 14.58 -13.58 3.14
C LEU A 76 13.16 -13.67 3.69
N ILE A 77 12.19 -13.21 2.92
CA ILE A 77 10.80 -13.08 3.35
C ILE A 77 10.03 -14.32 2.90
N ASP A 78 9.45 -15.04 3.85
CA ASP A 78 8.45 -16.06 3.56
C ASP A 78 7.13 -15.36 3.22
N GLN A 79 6.75 -15.41 1.94
CA GLN A 79 5.50 -14.83 1.48
C GLN A 79 4.33 -15.83 1.52
N SER A 80 4.57 -17.11 1.85
CA SER A 80 3.53 -18.15 1.83
C SER A 80 2.43 -17.93 2.89
N THR A 81 2.78 -17.28 4.00
CA THR A 81 1.86 -16.94 5.11
C THR A 81 1.31 -15.51 5.01
N SER A 82 1.88 -14.68 4.13
CA SER A 82 1.54 -13.26 3.97
C SER A 82 0.48 -13.01 2.90
N ASN A 83 -0.04 -11.78 2.81
CA ASN A 83 -0.92 -11.39 1.71
C ASN A 83 -0.16 -11.50 0.37
N PRO A 84 -0.53 -12.42 -0.54
CA PRO A 84 0.21 -12.66 -1.79
C PRO A 84 0.20 -11.46 -2.73
N HIS A 85 -0.68 -10.48 -2.50
CA HIS A 85 -0.74 -9.23 -3.28
C HIS A 85 0.24 -8.16 -2.80
N LEU A 86 0.94 -8.38 -1.67
CA LEU A 86 1.90 -7.42 -1.10
C LEU A 86 3.33 -7.88 -1.40
N ASP A 87 3.99 -7.27 -2.39
CA ASP A 87 5.36 -7.63 -2.73
C ASP A 87 6.39 -6.90 -1.86
N LEU A 88 6.75 -7.50 -0.74
CA LEU A 88 7.70 -6.94 0.21
C LEU A 88 9.16 -6.95 -0.30
N VAL A 89 9.46 -7.61 -1.42
CA VAL A 89 10.82 -7.76 -1.95
C VAL A 89 11.12 -6.61 -2.91
N VAL A 90 11.60 -5.49 -2.37
CA VAL A 90 11.95 -4.30 -3.16
C VAL A 90 13.31 -3.78 -2.72
N ASN A 91 14.29 -3.87 -3.62
CA ASN A 91 15.67 -3.38 -3.44
C ASN A 91 15.98 -2.28 -4.45
N ASN A 92 16.92 -1.40 -4.11
CA ASN A 92 17.52 -0.52 -5.10
C ASN A 92 18.35 -1.32 -6.11
N ALA A 93 18.40 -0.85 -7.37
CA ALA A 93 19.07 -1.55 -8.47
C ALA A 93 20.57 -1.81 -8.21
N GLY A 94 21.22 -0.98 -7.39
CA GLY A 94 22.63 -1.14 -7.05
C GLY A 94 22.93 -2.19 -5.97
N LEU A 95 21.91 -2.77 -5.31
CA LEU A 95 22.05 -3.73 -4.20
C LEU A 95 23.00 -3.26 -3.07
N ALA A 96 23.22 -1.95 -2.98
CA ALA A 96 24.10 -1.33 -1.99
C ALA A 96 23.36 -0.99 -0.68
N ASP A 97 22.05 -1.23 -0.63
CA ASP A 97 21.26 -0.95 0.56
C ASP A 97 21.79 -1.76 1.74
N GLN A 98 21.78 -1.15 2.93
CA GLN A 98 22.19 -1.81 4.17
C GLN A 98 21.37 -3.07 4.44
N ILE A 99 20.07 -3.02 4.13
CA ILE A 99 19.17 -4.16 4.23
C ILE A 99 18.71 -4.51 2.81
N LEU A 100 19.04 -5.73 2.38
CA LEU A 100 18.50 -6.31 1.17
C LEU A 100 17.35 -7.24 1.52
N TYR A 101 16.34 -7.27 0.67
CA TYR A 101 15.19 -8.13 0.79
C TYR A 101 15.25 -9.21 -0.31
N GLY A 102 14.97 -10.45 0.05
CA GLY A 102 14.88 -11.57 -0.86
C GLY A 102 13.60 -12.36 -0.61
N ARG A 103 13.21 -13.22 -1.56
CA ARG A 103 12.08 -14.14 -1.37
C ARG A 103 12.61 -15.45 -0.79
N PHE A 104 12.07 -15.87 0.35
CA PHE A 104 12.25 -17.22 0.88
C PHE A 104 11.17 -18.14 0.31
N ARG A 105 11.57 -19.35 -0.11
CA ARG A 105 10.65 -20.41 -0.51
C ARG A 105 11.05 -21.69 0.23
N PRO A 106 10.28 -22.11 1.25
CA PRO A 106 10.56 -23.35 1.98
C PRO A 106 10.76 -24.52 1.01
N GLY A 107 11.84 -25.29 1.21
CA GLY A 107 12.19 -26.45 0.37
C GLY A 107 12.69 -26.14 -1.05
N LYS A 108 12.74 -24.86 -1.47
CA LYS A 108 13.31 -24.43 -2.76
C LYS A 108 14.51 -23.50 -2.62
N THR A 109 14.56 -22.72 -1.54
CA THR A 109 15.69 -21.84 -1.24
C THR A 109 16.75 -22.62 -0.48
N ASP A 110 17.94 -22.76 -1.06
CA ASP A 110 19.12 -23.28 -0.37
C ASP A 110 19.72 -22.19 0.53
N LEU A 111 19.42 -22.24 1.82
CA LEU A 111 19.89 -21.25 2.79
C LEU A 111 21.42 -21.26 2.93
N ALA A 112 22.06 -22.44 2.83
CA ALA A 112 23.51 -22.55 2.95
C ALA A 112 24.21 -21.86 1.77
N ALA A 113 23.72 -22.10 0.55
CA ALA A 113 24.21 -21.41 -0.65
C ALA A 113 23.99 -19.89 -0.58
N VAL A 114 22.85 -19.44 -0.05
CA VAL A 114 22.57 -18.01 0.12
C VAL A 114 23.51 -17.36 1.13
N ILE A 115 23.75 -18.00 2.29
CA ILE A 115 24.71 -17.51 3.28
C ILE A 115 26.11 -17.40 2.65
N ALA A 116 26.53 -18.42 1.90
CA ALA A 116 27.83 -18.42 1.22
C ALA A 116 27.95 -17.32 0.15
N ALA A 117 26.85 -16.97 -0.54
CA ALA A 117 26.83 -15.93 -1.57
C ALA A 117 26.88 -14.49 -1.00
N PHE A 118 26.49 -14.30 0.26
CA PHE A 118 26.46 -12.99 0.93
C PHE A 118 27.30 -12.97 2.22
N PRO A 119 28.62 -13.26 2.15
CA PRO A 119 29.45 -13.45 3.34
C PRO A 119 29.64 -12.17 4.19
N ALA A 120 29.45 -11.00 3.58
CA ALA A 120 29.55 -9.70 4.27
C ALA A 120 28.25 -9.26 4.95
N ARG A 121 27.18 -10.07 4.91
CA ARG A 121 25.86 -9.71 5.42
C ARG A 121 25.31 -10.82 6.30
N ARG A 122 24.61 -10.45 7.38
CA ARG A 122 23.85 -11.41 8.18
C ARG A 122 22.56 -11.79 7.46
N VAL A 123 22.29 -13.10 7.35
CA VAL A 123 21.11 -13.60 6.65
C VAL A 123 20.02 -13.99 7.65
N PHE A 124 18.82 -13.47 7.43
CA PHE A 124 17.64 -13.77 8.24
C PHE A 124 16.52 -14.33 7.38
N VAL A 125 15.66 -15.15 7.99
CA VAL A 125 14.36 -15.53 7.43
C VAL A 125 13.28 -14.83 8.25
N ALA A 126 12.40 -14.09 7.57
CA ALA A 126 11.32 -13.35 8.17
C ALA A 126 9.96 -13.87 7.70
N ASP A 127 9.07 -14.15 8.65
CA ASP A 127 7.65 -14.35 8.41
C ASP A 127 6.95 -12.99 8.56
N ALA A 128 6.47 -12.45 7.44
CA ALA A 128 5.83 -11.14 7.42
C ALA A 128 4.45 -11.13 8.07
N ALA A 129 3.75 -12.27 8.13
CA ALA A 129 2.43 -12.38 8.75
C ALA A 129 2.53 -12.49 10.27
N GLN A 130 3.52 -13.24 10.76
CA GLN A 130 3.74 -13.46 12.20
C GLN A 130 4.67 -12.42 12.84
N GLN A 131 5.27 -11.52 12.04
CA GLN A 131 6.32 -10.60 12.49
C GLN A 131 7.42 -11.31 13.27
N ARG A 132 7.82 -12.48 12.77
CA ARG A 132 8.86 -13.32 13.36
C ARG A 132 10.08 -13.30 12.46
N MET A 133 11.26 -13.15 13.05
CA MET A 133 12.52 -13.19 12.33
C MET A 133 13.48 -14.15 13.02
N VAL A 134 14.14 -15.01 12.23
CA VAL A 134 15.07 -16.02 12.72
C VAL A 134 16.35 -15.95 11.89
N PRO A 135 17.55 -16.07 12.49
CA PRO A 135 18.79 -16.19 11.73
C PRO A 135 18.73 -17.41 10.81
N ALA A 136 19.16 -17.26 9.55
CA ALA A 136 19.15 -18.37 8.59
C ALA A 136 20.05 -19.53 9.04
N GLU A 137 21.13 -19.24 9.75
CA GLU A 137 22.05 -20.21 10.35
C GLU A 137 21.33 -21.18 11.31
N ALA A 138 20.31 -20.70 12.02
CA ALA A 138 19.54 -21.53 12.96
C ALA A 138 18.55 -22.48 12.26
N LEU A 139 18.34 -22.33 10.95
CA LEU A 139 17.45 -23.17 10.13
C LEU A 139 18.23 -24.15 9.23
N VAL A 140 19.55 -24.01 9.15
CA VAL A 140 20.44 -24.90 8.39
C VAL A 140 20.94 -26.07 9.25
N ASN A 141 20.96 -25.90 10.58
CA ASN A 141 21.29 -26.93 11.56
C ASN A 141 20.07 -27.78 11.92
#